data_AF-A0A7S4IY78-F1
#
_entry.id   AF-A0A7S4IY78-F1
#
_cell.length_a   1.000
_cell.length_b   1.000
_cell.length_c   1.000
_cell.angle_alpha   90.00
_cell.angle_beta   90.00
_cell.angle_gamma   90.00
#
_symmetry.space_group_name_H-M   'P 1'
#
loop_
_entity.id
_entity.type
_entity.pdbx_description
1 polymer ?
#
loop_
_entity_poly.entity_id
_entity_poly.type
_entity_poly.pdbx_seq_one_letter_code
_entity_poly.pdbx_strand_id
1 'polypeptide(L)'
;EIAQYQSDMGIVRGALKKLKKFVSKRRQTYKRKNWPKAHPKRPLTAYNLFVRERFAMLGREHKKRLEEHWTDEQLQRELPKKMVAEAGHEWREMSAEKKVWYEERAKADK
;
A
#
# COMPACT_ATOMS: atom_id res chain seq x y z
N GLU A 1 -16.97 9.38 54.82
CA GLU A 1 -16.08 9.80 53.71
C GLU A 1 -15.16 8.68 53.22
N ILE A 2 -14.34 8.07 54.08
CA ILE A 2 -13.38 7.00 53.70
C ILE A 2 -14.06 5.79 53.00
N ALA A 3 -15.24 5.37 53.46
CA ALA A 3 -15.99 4.27 52.85
C ALA A 3 -16.48 4.59 51.42
N GLN A 4 -16.85 5.84 51.15
CA GLN A 4 -17.26 6.29 49.82
C GLN A 4 -16.08 6.31 48.85
N TYR A 5 -14.91 6.78 49.31
CA TYR A 5 -13.68 6.72 48.50
C TYR A 5 -13.28 5.27 48.16
N GLN A 6 -13.49 4.33 49.08
CA GLN A 6 -13.21 2.92 48.83
C GLN A 6 -14.18 2.31 47.82
N SER A 7 -15.47 2.66 47.85
CA SER A 7 -16.44 2.21 46.85
C SER A 7 -16.14 2.78 45.47
N ASP A 8 -15.81 4.07 45.40
CA ASP A 8 -15.52 4.76 44.14
C ASP A 8 -14.24 4.20 43.49
N MET A 9 -13.21 3.92 44.31
CA MET A 9 -12.00 3.24 43.85
C MET A 9 -12.25 1.82 43.35
N GLY A 10 -13.23 1.11 43.93
CA GLY A 10 -13.69 -0.19 43.45
C GLY A 10 -14.29 -0.12 42.05
N ILE A 11 -15.16 0.88 41.82
CA ILE A 11 -15.81 1.13 40.53
C ILE A 11 -14.78 1.47 39.45
N VAL A 12 -13.85 2.38 39.75
CA VAL A 12 -12.78 2.80 38.82
C VAL A 12 -11.87 1.62 38.45
N ARG A 13 -11.49 0.78 39.42
CA ARG A 13 -10.70 -0.45 39.15
C ARG A 13 -11.45 -1.44 38.27
N GLY A 14 -12.76 -1.59 38.48
CA GLY A 14 -13.63 -2.42 37.64
C GLY A 14 -13.69 -1.90 36.19
N ALA A 15 -13.86 -0.60 36.01
CA ALA A 15 -13.86 0.05 34.70
C ALA A 15 -12.52 -0.11 33.98
N LEU A 16 -11.39 0.07 34.68
CA LEU A 16 -10.05 -0.13 34.13
C LEU A 16 -9.81 -1.57 33.66
N LYS A 17 -10.29 -2.58 34.41
CA LYS A 17 -10.21 -3.99 33.99
C LYS A 17 -11.02 -4.25 32.72
N LYS A 18 -12.24 -3.71 32.62
CA LYS A 18 -13.09 -3.82 31.43
C LYS A 18 -12.43 -3.15 30.23
N LEU A 19 -11.86 -1.95 30.41
CA LEU A 19 -11.16 -1.22 29.37
C LEU A 19 -9.91 -1.96 28.87
N LYS A 20 -9.07 -2.49 29.77
CA LYS A 20 -7.91 -3.31 29.41
C LYS A 20 -8.31 -4.55 28.60
N LYS A 21 -9.37 -5.24 29.01
CA LYS A 21 -9.90 -6.42 28.29
C LYS A 21 -10.45 -6.03 26.91
N PHE A 22 -11.17 -4.91 26.81
CA PHE A 22 -11.68 -4.39 25.55
C PHE A 22 -10.56 -4.01 24.57
N VAL A 23 -9.54 -3.28 25.04
CA VAL A 23 -8.35 -2.94 24.25
C VAL A 23 -7.58 -4.19 23.82
N SER A 24 -7.46 -5.21 24.69
CA SER A 24 -6.82 -6.48 24.33
C SER A 24 -7.58 -7.27 23.25
N LYS A 25 -8.92 -7.28 23.30
CA LYS A 25 -9.77 -7.89 22.26
C LYS A 25 -9.74 -7.12 20.94
N ARG A 26 -9.64 -5.79 20.96
CA ARG A 26 -9.42 -4.96 19.75
C ARG A 26 -7.98 -5.04 19.23
N ARG A 27 -7.00 -5.39 20.08
CA ARG A 27 -5.72 -5.99 19.68
C ARG A 27 -5.89 -7.46 19.31
N GLN A 28 -7.02 -7.84 18.72
CA GLN A 28 -6.99 -8.87 17.70
C GLN A 28 -6.01 -8.33 16.66
N THR A 29 -4.75 -8.76 16.78
CA THR A 29 -3.82 -8.76 15.67
C THR A 29 -4.64 -9.32 14.55
N TYR A 30 -5.05 -8.44 13.63
CA TYR A 30 -5.65 -8.86 12.37
C TYR A 30 -4.82 -10.07 12.01
N LYS A 31 -5.43 -11.27 12.01
CA LYS A 31 -4.74 -12.48 11.58
C LYS A 31 -4.38 -12.12 10.16
N ARG A 32 -3.22 -11.50 9.96
CA ARG A 32 -2.54 -11.37 8.70
C ARG A 32 -2.49 -12.83 8.36
N LYS A 33 -3.36 -13.26 7.45
CA LYS A 33 -3.30 -14.59 6.88
C LYS A 33 -1.81 -14.75 6.64
N ASN A 34 -1.16 -15.67 7.35
CA ASN A 34 0.24 -15.99 7.13
C ASN A 34 0.24 -16.57 5.74
N TRP A 35 0.18 -15.68 4.75
CA TRP A 35 0.07 -16.01 3.37
C TRP A 35 1.45 -16.59 3.07
N PRO A 36 1.54 -17.89 2.73
CA PRO A 36 2.82 -18.50 2.45
C PRO A 36 3.59 -17.58 1.49
N LYS A 37 4.86 -17.29 1.81
CA LYS A 37 5.69 -16.33 1.06
C LYS A 37 5.67 -16.57 -0.46
N ALA A 38 5.41 -17.82 -0.86
CA ALA A 38 5.28 -18.29 -2.23
C ALA A 38 3.81 -18.45 -2.65
N HIS A 39 3.04 -17.36 -2.67
CA HIS A 39 1.86 -17.40 -3.54
C HIS A 39 2.32 -17.57 -4.98
N PRO A 40 1.70 -18.46 -5.76
CA PRO A 40 1.98 -18.53 -7.19
C PRO A 40 1.62 -17.17 -7.78
N LYS A 41 2.66 -16.41 -8.14
CA LYS A 41 2.49 -15.15 -8.87
C LYS A 41 2.16 -15.54 -10.29
N ARG A 42 1.10 -14.93 -10.85
CA ARG A 42 0.84 -15.06 -12.27
C ARG A 42 2.02 -14.44 -13.02
N PRO A 43 2.50 -15.07 -14.10
CA PRO A 43 3.52 -14.47 -14.95
C PRO A 43 3.00 -13.13 -15.49
N LEU A 44 3.87 -12.13 -15.52
CA LEU A 44 3.53 -10.81 -16.00
C LEU A 44 3.34 -10.83 -17.51
N THR A 45 2.24 -10.24 -17.98
CA THR A 45 2.05 -9.95 -19.40
C THR A 45 2.97 -8.79 -19.81
N ALA A 46 3.25 -8.66 -21.11
CA ALA A 46 4.04 -7.55 -21.67
C ALA A 46 3.51 -6.18 -21.22
N TYR A 47 2.19 -6.00 -21.26
CA TYR A 47 1.51 -4.81 -20.76
C TYR A 47 1.77 -4.58 -19.26
N ASN A 48 1.61 -5.62 -18.42
CA ASN A 48 1.82 -5.48 -16.99
C ASN A 48 3.29 -5.20 -16.65
N LEU A 49 4.23 -5.71 -17.45
CA LEU A 49 5.65 -5.41 -17.33
C LEU A 49 5.92 -3.93 -17.65
N PHE A 50 5.37 -3.44 -18.76
CA PHE A 50 5.45 -2.02 -19.14
C PHE A 50 4.87 -1.10 -18.07
N VAL A 51 3.65 -1.39 -17.61
CA VAL A 51 2.99 -0.60 -16.56
C VAL A 51 3.88 -0.58 -15.31
N ARG A 52 4.40 -1.73 -14.88
CA ARG A 52 5.31 -1.80 -13.72
C ARG A 52 6.53 -0.91 -13.88
N GLU A 53 7.17 -0.91 -15.05
CA GLU A 53 8.33 -0.05 -15.34
C GLU A 53 7.95 1.44 -15.35
N ARG A 54 6.81 1.80 -15.95
CA ARG A 54 6.32 3.18 -15.98
C ARG A 54 6.06 3.72 -14.57
N PHE A 55 5.39 2.95 -13.73
CA PHE A 55 5.16 3.29 -12.32
C PHE A 55 6.47 3.41 -11.53
N ALA A 56 7.46 2.56 -11.82
CA ALA A 56 8.77 2.67 -11.18
C ALA A 56 9.52 3.95 -11.59
N MET A 57 9.41 4.39 -12.86
CA MET A 57 9.96 5.66 -13.31
C MET A 57 9.28 6.85 -12.65
N LEU A 58 7.94 6.89 -12.65
CA LEU A 58 7.18 7.92 -11.96
C LEU A 58 7.54 8.01 -10.48
N GLY A 59 7.65 6.85 -9.81
CA GLY A 59 8.08 6.80 -8.40
C GLY A 59 9.47 7.41 -8.16
N ARG A 60 10.41 7.25 -9.11
CA ARG A 60 11.73 7.89 -9.04
C ARG A 60 11.63 9.40 -9.27
N GLU A 61 10.83 9.84 -10.23
CA GLU A 61 10.59 11.26 -10.50
C GLU A 61 9.96 11.97 -9.31
N HIS A 62 8.93 11.37 -8.69
CA HIS A 62 8.32 11.90 -7.48
C HIS A 62 9.30 11.92 -6.30
N LYS A 63 10.10 10.86 -6.13
CA LYS A 63 11.13 10.81 -5.09
C LYS A 63 12.17 11.91 -5.28
N LYS A 64 12.63 12.12 -6.51
CA LYS A 64 13.57 13.19 -6.85
C LYS A 64 12.95 14.57 -6.59
N ARG A 65 11.70 14.79 -7.00
CA ARG A 65 10.96 16.03 -6.72
C ARG A 65 10.82 16.30 -5.22
N LEU A 66 10.55 15.26 -4.42
CA LEU A 66 10.51 15.33 -2.96
C LEU A 66 11.86 15.71 -2.34
N GLU A 67 12.96 15.23 -2.93
CA GLU A 67 14.33 15.54 -2.47
C GLU A 67 14.78 16.96 -2.89
N GLU A 68 14.36 17.44 -4.07
CA GLU A 68 14.73 18.75 -4.62
C GLU A 68 13.86 19.90 -4.07
N HIS A 69 12.57 19.67 -3.82
CA HIS A 69 11.62 20.67 -3.36
C HIS A 69 11.11 20.31 -1.94
N TRP A 70 11.95 20.53 -0.93
CA TRP A 70 11.62 20.24 0.48
C TRP A 70 10.61 21.23 1.10
N THR A 71 10.12 22.21 0.35
CA THR A 71 9.30 23.31 0.87
C THR A 71 7.92 23.38 0.20
N ASP A 72 6.89 23.06 1.00
CA ASP A 72 5.47 23.44 0.86
C ASP A 72 4.70 23.18 -0.44
N GLU A 73 5.28 22.53 -1.44
CA GLU A 73 4.45 21.98 -2.52
C GLU A 73 3.58 20.87 -1.95
N GLN A 74 2.27 21.14 -1.88
CA GLN A 74 1.26 20.13 -1.62
C GLN A 74 1.41 19.05 -2.68
N LEU A 75 2.13 17.97 -2.35
CA LEU A 75 2.28 16.80 -3.20
C LEU A 75 0.87 16.25 -3.45
N GLN A 76 0.26 16.67 -4.56
CA GLN A 76 -1.08 16.24 -4.90
C GLN A 76 -1.03 14.72 -5.05
N ARG A 77 -1.81 14.02 -4.24
CA ARG A 77 -1.93 12.58 -4.34
C ARG A 77 -2.57 12.26 -5.68
N GLU A 78 -1.74 11.87 -6.63
CA GLU A 78 -2.22 11.33 -7.88
C GLU A 78 -2.81 9.94 -7.64
N LEU A 79 -4.05 9.77 -8.07
CA LEU A 79 -4.78 8.52 -7.93
C LEU A 79 -4.17 7.48 -8.88
N PRO A 80 -3.82 6.27 -8.41
CA PRO A 80 -3.27 5.21 -9.26
C PRO A 80 -4.14 4.89 -10.48
N LYS A 81 -5.47 5.09 -10.36
CA LYS A 81 -6.42 4.89 -11.47
C LYS A 81 -6.12 5.79 -12.68
N LYS A 82 -5.71 7.05 -12.47
CA LYS A 82 -5.37 7.98 -13.55
C LYS A 82 -4.09 7.52 -14.26
N MET A 83 -3.06 7.18 -13.49
CA MET A 83 -1.79 6.69 -14.01
C MET A 83 -1.94 5.38 -14.81
N VAL A 84 -2.78 4.44 -14.37
CA VAL A 84 -3.06 3.22 -15.14
C VAL A 84 -3.78 3.55 -16.46
N ALA A 85 -4.68 4.52 -16.47
CA ALA A 85 -5.39 4.92 -17.68
C ALA A 85 -4.44 5.57 -18.69
N GLU A 86 -3.55 6.45 -18.24
CA GLU A 86 -2.51 7.07 -19.06
C GLU A 86 -1.54 6.04 -19.62
N ALA A 87 -1.04 5.11 -18.78
CA ALA A 87 -0.21 4.01 -19.25
C ALA A 87 -0.94 3.13 -20.28
N GLY A 88 -2.26 2.96 -20.13
CA GLY A 88 -3.08 2.28 -21.14
C GLY A 88 -3.10 2.99 -22.49
N HIS A 89 -3.11 4.32 -22.50
CA HIS A 89 -3.02 5.14 -23.70
C HIS A 89 -1.62 5.06 -24.32
N GLU A 90 -0.57 5.29 -23.52
CA GLU A 90 0.83 5.20 -23.95
C GLU A 90 1.14 3.81 -24.54
N TRP A 91 0.61 2.74 -23.94
CA TRP A 91 0.75 1.39 -24.48
C TRP A 91 0.11 1.25 -25.86
N ARG A 92 -1.06 1.85 -26.09
CA ARG A 92 -1.72 1.79 -27.41
C ARG A 92 -0.89 2.50 -28.47
N GLU A 93 -0.40 3.69 -28.15
CA GLU A 93 0.39 4.54 -29.05
C GLU A 93 1.82 4.06 -29.28
N MET A 94 2.33 3.17 -28.43
CA MET A 94 3.68 2.64 -28.55
C MET A 94 3.90 1.90 -29.89
N SER A 95 5.09 2.07 -30.47
CA SER A 95 5.50 1.36 -31.68
C SER A 95 5.50 -0.16 -31.49
N ALA A 96 5.27 -0.89 -32.58
CA ALA A 96 5.27 -2.35 -32.56
C ALA A 96 6.62 -2.90 -32.06
N GLU A 97 7.74 -2.29 -32.44
CA GLU A 97 9.08 -2.66 -31.99
C GLU A 97 9.22 -2.62 -30.46
N LYS A 98 8.74 -1.56 -29.81
CA LYS A 98 8.78 -1.46 -28.36
C LYS A 98 7.87 -2.49 -27.69
N LYS A 99 6.69 -2.76 -28.27
CA LYS A 99 5.79 -3.81 -27.76
C LYS A 99 6.44 -5.20 -27.82
N VAL A 100 7.11 -5.51 -28.94
CA VAL A 100 7.86 -6.76 -29.11
C VAL A 100 8.95 -6.89 -28.05
N TRP A 101 9.69 -5.82 -27.76
CA TRP A 101 10.69 -5.84 -26.69
C TRP A 101 10.11 -6.19 -25.31
N TYR A 102 8.93 -5.64 -24.96
CA TYR A 102 8.24 -6.00 -23.72
C TYR A 102 7.69 -7.43 -23.75
N GLU A 103 7.25 -7.93 -24.90
CA GLU A 103 6.80 -9.32 -25.07
C GLU A 103 7.94 -10.32 -24.90
N GLU A 104 9.13 -10.03 -25.44
CA GLU A 104 10.31 -10.85 -25.26
C GLU A 104 10.73 -10.93 -23.78
N ARG A 105 10.74 -9.78 -23.08
CA ARG A 105 11.01 -9.77 -21.63
C ARG A 105 9.95 -10.52 -20.83
N ALA A 106 8.69 -10.42 -21.20
CA ALA A 106 7.61 -11.15 -20.52
C ALA A 106 7.71 -12.67 -20.68
N LYS A 107 8.37 -13.18 -21.75
CA LYS A 107 8.63 -14.61 -21.90
C LYS A 107 9.58 -15.16 -20.83
N ALA A 108 10.51 -14.35 -20.31
CA ALA A 108 11.45 -14.77 -19.27
C ALA A 108 10.78 -14.95 -17.88
N ASP A 109 9.58 -14.38 -17.69
CA ASP A 109 8.80 -14.49 -16.45
C ASP A 109 7.76 -15.63 -16.49
N LYS A 110 7.56 -16.27 -17.66
CA LYS A 110 6.69 -17.43 -17.86
C LYS A 110 7.41 -18.74 -17.56
#